data_AF-A0A956YCJ6-F1
#
_entry.id   AF-A0A956YCJ6-F1
#
_cell.length_a   1.000
_cell.length_b   1.000
_cell.length_c   1.000
_cell.angle_alpha   90.00
_cell.angle_beta   90.00
_cell.angle_gamma   90.00
#
_symmetry.space_group_name_H-M   'P 1'
#
loop_
_entity.id
_entity.type
_entity.pdbx_description
1 polymer ?
#
loop_
_entity_poly.entity_id
_entity_poly.type
_entity_poly.pdbx_seq_one_letter_code
_entity_poly.pdbx_strand_id
1 'polypeptide(L)'
;MQLARLMTNMQVNEGILSMAKYHNARKARLVTSLARETLGGNGILIDNHIARLWTDAEIIYTYEGSNEINLLIVGRDLTGENAIV
;
A
#
# COMPACT_ATOMS: atom_id res chain seq x y z
N MET A 1 -11.23 6.45 10.52
CA MET A 1 -10.04 6.49 11.38
C MET A 1 -10.08 5.37 12.42
N GLN A 2 -9.98 4.09 12.02
CA GLN A 2 -9.94 2.98 12.99
C GLN A 2 -8.51 2.61 13.37
N LEU A 3 -7.59 2.50 12.39
CA LEU A 3 -6.17 2.25 12.65
C LEU A 3 -5.57 3.27 13.61
N ALA A 4 -5.82 4.56 13.38
CA ALA A 4 -5.35 5.63 14.28
C ALA A 4 -5.85 5.44 15.72
N ARG A 5 -7.11 5.02 15.92
CA ARG A 5 -7.66 4.73 17.25
C ARG A 5 -6.95 3.55 17.91
N LEU A 6 -6.71 2.47 17.16
CA LEU A 6 -5.97 1.32 17.67
C LEU A 6 -4.54 1.70 18.08
N MET A 7 -3.86 2.54 17.29
CA MET A 7 -2.52 3.04 17.63
C MET A 7 -2.53 3.88 18.90
N THR A 8 -3.49 4.81 19.05
CA THR A 8 -3.64 5.63 20.26
C THR A 8 -3.88 4.78 21.51
N ASN A 9 -4.66 3.70 21.37
CA ASN A 9 -4.96 2.80 22.48
C ASN A 9 -3.87 1.73 22.71
N MET A 10 -2.77 1.75 21.95
CA MET A 10 -1.73 0.71 21.97
C MET A 10 -2.27 -0.71 21.71
N GLN A 11 -3.31 -0.82 20.88
CA GLN A 11 -3.97 -2.06 20.47
C GLN A 11 -3.59 -2.47 19.04
N VAL A 12 -2.35 -2.18 18.63
CA VAL A 12 -1.81 -2.57 17.33
C VAL A 12 -0.66 -3.54 17.50
N ASN A 13 -0.58 -4.52 16.60
CA ASN A 13 0.57 -5.39 16.43
C ASN A 13 1.18 -5.17 15.03
N GLU A 14 2.28 -5.85 14.76
CA GLU A 14 2.98 -5.78 13.46
C GLU A 14 2.06 -6.21 12.31
N GLY A 15 1.25 -7.27 12.49
CA GLY A 15 0.29 -7.73 11.48
C GLY A 15 -0.74 -6.68 11.07
N ILE A 16 -1.32 -5.96 12.03
CA ILE A 16 -2.27 -4.86 11.75
C ILE A 16 -1.60 -3.72 10.97
N LEU A 17 -0.36 -3.36 11.32
CA LEU A 17 0.38 -2.32 10.62
C LEU A 17 0.74 -2.74 9.19
N SER A 18 1.25 -3.96 9.01
CA SER A 18 1.57 -4.52 7.69
C SER A 18 0.33 -4.67 6.82
N MET A 19 -0.81 -5.06 7.38
CA MET A 19 -2.08 -5.15 6.66
C MET A 19 -2.55 -3.79 6.16
N ALA A 20 -2.42 -2.75 7.00
CA ALA A 20 -2.77 -1.39 6.62
C ALA A 20 -1.90 -0.89 5.46
N LYS A 21 -0.57 -1.11 5.54
CA LYS A 21 0.36 -0.75 4.46
C LYS A 21 0.03 -1.50 3.18
N TYR A 22 -0.08 -2.84 3.27
CA TYR A 22 -0.42 -3.72 2.16
C TYR A 22 -1.67 -3.25 1.42
N HIS A 23 -2.77 -3.03 2.17
CA HIS A 23 -4.04 -2.64 1.59
C HIS A 23 -3.96 -1.25 0.92
N ASN A 24 -3.42 -0.25 1.64
CA ASN A 24 -3.42 1.13 1.17
C ASN A 24 -2.48 1.33 -0.02
N ALA A 25 -1.31 0.69 -0.03
CA ALA A 25 -0.37 0.77 -1.15
C ALA A 25 -0.95 0.16 -2.44
N ARG A 26 -1.60 -1.03 -2.34
CA ARG A 26 -2.32 -1.64 -3.46
C ARG A 26 -3.44 -0.74 -3.98
N LYS A 27 -4.21 -0.15 -3.07
CA LYS A 27 -5.33 0.71 -3.43
C LYS A 27 -4.84 2.00 -4.10
N ALA A 28 -3.78 2.61 -3.60
CA ALA A 28 -3.16 3.79 -4.19
C ALA A 28 -2.71 3.50 -5.62
N ARG A 29 -1.95 2.41 -5.83
CA ARG A 29 -1.48 1.97 -7.15
C ARG A 29 -2.62 1.72 -8.14
N LEU A 30 -3.69 1.04 -7.68
CA LEU A 30 -4.88 0.79 -8.51
C LEU A 30 -5.57 2.10 -8.91
N VAL A 31 -5.84 2.98 -7.94
CA VAL A 31 -6.58 4.23 -8.18
C VAL A 31 -5.79 5.16 -9.10
N THR A 32 -4.48 5.26 -8.93
CA THR A 32 -3.65 6.09 -9.80
C THR A 32 -3.55 5.52 -11.21
N SER A 33 -3.51 4.18 -11.38
CA SER A 33 -3.57 3.55 -12.71
C SER A 33 -4.89 3.89 -13.42
N LEU A 34 -6.03 3.69 -12.74
CA LEU A 34 -7.36 3.97 -13.29
C LEU A 34 -7.52 5.45 -13.66
N ALA A 35 -7.03 6.36 -12.83
CA ALA A 35 -7.06 7.79 -13.11
C ALA A 35 -6.16 8.16 -14.31
N ARG A 36 -4.97 7.56 -14.44
CA ARG A 36 -4.09 7.74 -15.60
C ARG A 36 -4.76 7.25 -16.88
N GLU A 37 -5.40 6.08 -16.84
CA GLU A 37 -6.15 5.50 -17.96
C GLU A 37 -7.33 6.37 -18.38
N THR A 38 -8.08 6.93 -17.41
CA THR A 38 -9.22 7.82 -17.65
C THR A 38 -8.81 9.07 -18.45
N LEU A 39 -7.57 9.55 -18.28
CA LEU A 39 -7.02 10.71 -18.98
C LEU A 39 -6.38 10.36 -20.35
N GLY A 40 -6.28 9.08 -20.72
CA GLY A 40 -5.66 8.65 -21.97
C GLY A 40 -4.23 9.19 -22.14
N GLY A 41 -3.92 9.76 -23.32
CA GLY A 41 -2.61 10.38 -23.59
C GLY A 41 -2.29 11.56 -22.66
N ASN A 42 -3.31 12.30 -22.22
CA ASN A 42 -3.14 13.42 -21.28
C ASN A 42 -2.68 12.93 -19.90
N GLY A 43 -2.91 11.66 -19.58
CA GLY A 43 -2.47 11.03 -18.33
C GLY A 43 -0.95 10.91 -18.20
N ILE A 44 -0.16 11.13 -19.27
CA ILE A 44 1.31 11.12 -19.21
C ILE A 44 1.89 12.52 -19.01
N LEU A 45 1.10 13.57 -19.31
CA LEU A 45 1.57 14.95 -19.22
C LEU A 45 1.81 15.35 -17.75
N ILE A 46 2.95 15.98 -17.49
CA ILE A 46 3.37 16.42 -16.16
C ILE A 46 2.36 17.42 -15.56
N ASP A 47 1.75 18.24 -16.41
CA ASP A 47 0.76 19.27 -16.03
C ASP A 47 -0.51 18.67 -15.40
N ASN A 48 -0.88 17.43 -15.76
CA ASN A 48 -2.03 16.74 -15.17
C ASN A 48 -1.68 16.00 -13.87
N HIS A 49 -0.40 15.99 -13.47
CA HIS A 49 0.16 15.40 -12.24
C HIS A 49 -0.08 13.91 -12.00
N ILE A 50 -0.99 13.27 -12.74
CA ILE A 50 -1.38 11.89 -12.49
C ILE A 50 -0.23 10.91 -12.77
N ALA A 51 0.60 11.19 -13.79
CA ALA A 51 1.78 10.39 -14.08
C ALA A 51 2.74 10.34 -12.89
N ARG A 52 2.97 11.49 -12.25
CA ARG A 52 3.79 11.61 -11.04
C ARG A 52 3.18 10.84 -9.87
N LEU A 53 1.87 11.01 -9.62
CA LEU A 53 1.19 10.29 -8.54
C LEU A 53 1.17 8.78 -8.75
N TRP A 54 1.06 8.32 -10.00
CA TRP A 54 1.17 6.92 -10.36
C TRP A 54 2.57 6.38 -10.06
N THR A 55 3.63 7.09 -10.44
CA THR A 55 5.00 6.69 -10.08
C THR A 55 5.26 6.74 -8.58
N ASP A 56 4.72 7.72 -7.85
CA ASP A 56 4.84 7.81 -6.39
C ASP A 56 4.16 6.60 -5.72
N ALA A 57 3.03 6.14 -6.25
CA ALA A 57 2.33 4.96 -5.76
C ALA A 57 3.13 3.65 -5.99
N GLU A 58 3.89 3.54 -7.09
CA GLU A 58 4.80 2.40 -7.32
C GLU A 58 5.93 2.35 -6.27
N ILE A 59 6.43 3.53 -5.86
CA ILE A 59 7.44 3.63 -4.79
C ILE A 59 6.85 3.15 -3.46
N ILE A 60 5.67 3.66 -3.07
CA ILE A 60 4.97 3.25 -1.84
C ILE A 60 4.65 1.76 -1.83
N TYR A 61 4.34 1.18 -2.99
CA TYR A 61 4.10 -0.26 -3.14
C TYR A 61 5.33 -1.09 -2.75
N THR A 62 6.52 -0.59 -3.04
CA THR A 62 7.79 -1.35 -2.93
C THR A 62 8.57 -1.04 -1.65
N TYR A 63 8.58 0.22 -1.22
CA TYR A 63 9.35 0.69 -0.06
C TYR A 63 8.65 0.35 1.27
N GLU A 64 9.40 0.33 2.38
CA GLU A 64 8.96 -0.08 3.73
C GLU A 64 8.30 -1.48 3.74
N GLY A 65 9.01 -2.44 3.13
CA GLY A 65 8.55 -3.80 2.89
C GLY A 65 7.73 -3.90 1.60
N SER A 66 8.09 -4.83 0.72
CA SER A 66 7.31 -5.08 -0.49
C SER A 66 5.89 -5.54 -0.15
N ASN A 67 5.02 -5.55 -1.15
CA ASN A 67 3.66 -6.08 -1.02
C ASN A 67 3.67 -7.53 -0.50
N GLU A 68 4.59 -8.35 -0.98
CA GLU A 68 4.72 -9.76 -0.60
C GLU A 68 5.25 -9.90 0.83
N ILE A 69 6.26 -9.10 1.22
CA ILE A 69 6.78 -9.11 2.59
C ILE A 69 5.71 -8.71 3.60
N ASN A 70 4.95 -7.64 3.33
CA ASN A 70 3.85 -7.25 4.23
C ASN A 70 2.78 -8.34 4.31
N LEU A 71 2.47 -9.01 3.20
CA LEU A 71 1.51 -10.12 3.20
C LEU A 71 2.01 -11.31 4.02
N LEU A 72 3.30 -11.64 3.96
CA LEU A 72 3.91 -12.71 4.76
C LEU A 72 3.93 -12.37 6.26
N ILE A 73 4.15 -11.11 6.63
CA ILE A 73 4.06 -10.66 8.04
C ILE A 73 2.62 -10.82 8.55
N VAL A 74 1.63 -10.41 7.75
CA VAL A 74 0.21 -10.63 8.07
C VAL A 74 -0.10 -12.12 8.18
N GLY A 75 0.41 -12.94 7.27
CA GLY A 75 0.28 -14.39 7.32
C GLY A 75 0.80 -14.97 8.63
N ARG A 76 2.03 -14.60 9.01
CA ARG A 76 2.65 -15.01 10.29
C ARG A 76 1.82 -14.61 11.50
N ASP A 77 1.26 -13.39 11.52
CA ASP A 77 0.42 -12.92 12.63
C ASP A 77 -0.89 -13.73 12.77
N LEU A 78 -1.45 -14.20 11.65
CA LEU A 78 -2.70 -14.97 11.63
C LEU A 78 -2.48 -16.47 11.87
N THR A 79 -1.38 -17.04 11.37
CA THR A 79 -1.15 -18.50 11.39
C THR A 79 -0.13 -18.95 12.43
N GLY A 80 0.73 -18.05 12.91
CA GLY A 80 1.90 -18.38 13.74
C GLY A 80 3.10 -18.93 12.95
N GLU A 81 2.96 -19.15 11.64
CA GLU A 81 3.99 -19.76 10.80
C GLU A 81 4.82 -18.71 10.06
N ASN A 82 6.15 -18.82 10.12
CA ASN A 82 7.04 -17.92 9.39
C ASN A 82 7.38 -18.50 8.00
N ALA A 83 7.03 -17.76 6.94
CA ALA A 83 7.30 -18.13 5.55
C ALA A 83 8.22 -17.12 4.81
N ILE A 84 8.93 -16.27 5.57
CA ILE A 84 10.01 -15.44 5.04
C ILE A 84 11.29 -16.29 5.02
N VAL A 85 11.90 -16.45 3.84
CA VAL A 85 13.14 -17.22 3.60
C VAL A 85 14.32 -16.27 3.41
#